data_AF-A0A1I2GLD3-F1
#
_entry.id   AF-A0A1I2GLD3-F1
#
_cell.length_a   1.000
_cell.length_b   1.000
_cell.length_c   1.000
_cell.angle_alpha   90.00
_cell.angle_beta   90.00
_cell.angle_gamma   90.00
#
_symmetry.space_group_name_H-M   'P 1'
#
loop_
_entity.id
_entity.type
_entity.pdbx_description
1 polymer ?
#
loop_
_entity_poly.entity_id
_entity_poly.type
_entity_poly.pdbx_seq_one_letter_code
_entity_poly.pdbx_strand_id
1 'polypeptide(L)'
;MYPNRYLVPAAMIAAALTFTAGKTLAESHSASVDTTAEAPADVEFADGKVVFRAALDDAPLVFEHRTEQTLTPQVEEFHTTGVNPYSGDADAIEAGGKSYKKLCQSCHLKDGAGRIGPSLNDNNWERDRTHTEVGRFEIIYGGGAGAMQAFGQRADQDDILKIMAFIDTLRLEK
;
A
#
# COMPACT_ATOMS: atom_id res chain seq x y z
N MET A 1 47.41 63.97 23.47
CA MET A 1 48.50 63.89 22.47
C MET A 1 48.04 63.01 21.32
N TYR A 2 47.83 63.61 20.15
CA TYR A 2 47.73 62.91 18.86
C TYR A 2 49.14 62.40 18.47
N PRO A 3 49.27 61.28 17.71
CA PRO A 3 49.18 61.36 16.24
C PRO A 3 48.35 60.19 15.61
N ASN A 4 47.51 60.40 14.58
CA ASN A 4 47.81 60.73 13.18
C ASN A 4 48.52 59.51 12.50
N ARG A 5 48.05 58.86 11.42
CA ARG A 5 47.55 59.33 10.12
C ARG A 5 46.99 58.16 9.27
N TYR A 6 46.31 58.53 8.17
CA TYR A 6 46.05 57.82 6.90
C TYR A 6 44.68 57.11 6.79
N LEU A 7 43.64 57.75 6.19
CA LEU A 7 43.31 57.86 4.75
C LEU A 7 43.23 56.52 4.01
N VAL A 8 42.03 56.12 3.57
CA VAL A 8 41.52 56.10 2.18
C VAL A 8 40.11 55.45 2.20
N PRO A 9 39.10 55.96 1.46
CA PRO A 9 37.72 55.43 1.47
C PRO A 9 37.51 54.35 0.40
N ALA A 10 36.63 53.38 0.65
CA ALA A 10 36.19 52.42 -0.37
C ALA A 10 34.67 52.18 -0.27
N ALA A 11 34.00 52.78 -1.25
CA ALA A 11 32.79 52.36 -1.96
C ALA A 11 31.96 51.20 -1.38
N MET A 12 30.72 51.54 -1.01
CA MET A 12 29.59 50.62 -0.92
C MET A 12 29.18 50.16 -2.32
N ILE A 13 29.14 48.85 -2.57
CA ILE A 13 28.49 48.25 -3.73
C ILE A 13 27.26 47.49 -3.24
N ALA A 14 26.08 48.01 -3.59
CA ALA A 14 24.82 47.31 -3.48
C ALA A 14 24.64 46.42 -4.73
N ALA A 15 24.58 45.10 -4.53
CA ALA A 15 24.23 44.16 -5.59
C ALA A 15 22.76 43.76 -5.44
N ALA A 16 21.93 44.26 -6.36
CA ALA A 16 20.57 43.76 -6.57
C ALA A 16 20.63 42.51 -7.45
N LEU A 17 20.22 41.36 -6.90
CA LEU A 17 20.06 40.12 -7.64
C LEU A 17 18.61 40.01 -8.09
N THR A 18 18.42 40.16 -9.40
CA THR A 18 17.16 39.88 -10.11
C THR A 18 16.88 38.37 -10.11
N PHE A 19 15.77 37.96 -9.51
CA PHE A 19 15.28 36.58 -9.56
C PHE A 19 14.49 36.39 -10.86
N THR A 20 15.06 35.69 -11.83
CA THR A 20 14.38 35.31 -13.08
C THR A 20 13.48 34.11 -12.82
N ALA A 21 12.19 34.26 -13.15
CA ALA A 21 11.23 33.17 -13.20
C ALA A 21 11.60 32.19 -14.33
N GLY A 22 11.94 30.95 -13.96
CA GLY A 22 12.15 29.83 -14.87
C GLY A 22 11.09 28.76 -14.65
N LYS A 23 10.27 28.52 -15.68
CA LYS A 23 9.24 27.49 -15.75
C LYS A 23 9.82 26.30 -16.53
N THR A 24 9.97 25.14 -15.90
CA THR A 24 10.26 23.85 -16.54
C THR A 24 9.49 22.79 -15.75
N LEU A 25 8.30 22.39 -16.25
CA LEU A 25 8.07 21.17 -17.03
C LEU A 25 8.29 19.90 -16.19
N ALA A 26 7.17 19.26 -15.86
CA ALA A 26 7.05 18.00 -15.17
C ALA A 26 7.72 16.89 -15.99
N GLU A 27 8.72 16.23 -15.40
CA GLU A 27 9.26 14.98 -15.94
C GLU A 27 8.42 13.84 -15.36
N SER A 28 7.40 13.43 -16.12
CA SER A 28 6.69 12.17 -15.91
C SER A 28 7.69 11.02 -15.99
N HIS A 29 8.08 10.48 -14.83
CA HIS A 29 8.71 9.18 -14.77
C HIS A 29 7.64 8.12 -15.02
N SER A 30 7.32 7.91 -16.29
CA SER A 30 6.73 6.67 -16.78
C SER A 30 7.81 5.59 -16.68
N ALA A 31 7.94 4.98 -15.49
CA ALA A 31 8.53 3.66 -15.39
C ALA A 31 7.54 2.69 -16.04
N SER A 32 7.90 2.18 -17.22
CA SER A 32 7.20 1.08 -17.86
C SER A 32 7.40 -0.13 -16.96
N VAL A 33 6.42 -0.44 -16.13
CA VAL A 33 6.38 -1.71 -15.40
C VAL A 33 6.19 -2.81 -16.43
N ASP A 34 7.20 -3.66 -16.54
CA ASP A 34 7.21 -4.85 -17.36
C ASP A 34 6.03 -5.75 -16.94
N THR A 35 4.99 -5.79 -17.76
CA THR A 35 3.75 -6.54 -17.51
C THR A 35 3.96 -8.01 -17.87
N THR A 36 4.88 -8.66 -17.18
CA THR A 36 4.95 -10.13 -17.09
C THR A 36 5.03 -10.57 -15.64
N ALA A 37 4.10 -10.05 -14.81
CA ALA A 37 3.70 -10.80 -13.62
C ALA A 37 2.89 -12.00 -14.11
N GLU A 38 3.55 -13.16 -14.22
CA GLU A 38 2.87 -14.43 -14.48
C GLU A 38 1.80 -14.62 -13.39
N ALA A 39 0.56 -14.93 -13.81
CA ALA A 39 -0.55 -15.09 -12.87
C ALA A 39 -0.15 -16.09 -11.77
N PRO A 40 -0.39 -15.80 -10.48
CA PRO A 40 0.07 -16.68 -9.41
C PRO A 40 -0.55 -18.07 -9.60
N ALA A 41 0.26 -19.13 -9.58
CA ALA A 41 -0.12 -20.50 -9.96
C ALA A 41 -1.34 -21.08 -9.19
N ASP A 42 -1.73 -20.45 -8.08
CA ASP A 42 -2.83 -20.87 -7.19
C ASP A 42 -4.06 -19.93 -7.24
N VAL A 43 -4.15 -19.04 -8.24
CA VAL A 43 -5.31 -18.17 -8.47
C VAL A 43 -6.18 -18.74 -9.60
N GLU A 44 -7.45 -18.98 -9.29
CA GLU A 44 -8.43 -19.41 -10.27
C GLU A 44 -9.05 -18.21 -10.99
N PHE A 45 -9.25 -18.36 -12.29
CA PHE A 45 -9.88 -17.35 -13.14
C PHE A 45 -11.11 -17.92 -13.86
N ALA A 46 -12.19 -17.14 -13.91
CA ALA A 46 -13.39 -17.41 -14.70
C ALA A 46 -13.82 -16.13 -15.42
N ASP A 47 -14.17 -16.23 -16.70
CA ASP A 47 -14.59 -15.10 -17.54
C ASP A 47 -13.60 -13.91 -17.52
N GLY A 48 -12.30 -14.21 -17.42
CA GLY A 48 -11.23 -13.21 -17.38
C GLY A 48 -11.10 -12.46 -16.05
N LYS A 49 -11.70 -12.96 -14.97
CA LYS A 49 -11.61 -12.38 -13.62
C LYS A 49 -11.21 -13.42 -12.59
N VAL A 50 -10.64 -12.97 -11.48
CA VAL A 50 -10.31 -13.79 -10.31
C VAL A 50 -11.58 -14.36 -9.70
N VAL A 51 -11.57 -15.66 -9.39
CA VAL A 51 -12.60 -16.31 -8.59
C VAL A 51 -12.21 -16.19 -7.12
N PHE A 52 -12.91 -15.32 -6.41
CA PHE A 52 -12.72 -15.13 -4.97
C PHE A 52 -13.51 -16.18 -4.16
N ARG A 53 -12.89 -16.70 -3.11
CA ARG A 53 -13.45 -17.71 -2.22
C ARG A 53 -13.33 -17.29 -0.76
N ALA A 54 -14.27 -17.70 0.07
CA ALA A 54 -14.22 -17.46 1.50
C ALA A 54 -13.13 -18.31 2.15
N ALA A 55 -12.30 -17.69 2.99
CA ALA A 55 -11.13 -18.33 3.59
C ALA A 55 -11.45 -19.45 4.61
N LEU A 56 -12.73 -19.75 4.88
CA LEU A 56 -13.16 -20.76 5.85
C LEU A 56 -13.57 -22.08 5.21
N ASP A 57 -14.20 -22.03 4.03
CA ASP A 57 -14.88 -23.17 3.41
C ASP A 57 -14.78 -23.19 1.88
N ASP A 58 -13.97 -22.29 1.29
CA ASP A 58 -13.79 -22.13 -0.16
C ASP A 58 -15.07 -21.89 -0.97
N ALA A 59 -16.18 -21.54 -0.29
CA ALA A 59 -17.40 -21.10 -0.94
C ALA A 59 -17.15 -19.79 -1.71
N PRO A 60 -17.91 -19.49 -2.78
CA PRO A 60 -17.76 -18.22 -3.49
C PRO A 60 -17.86 -17.01 -2.54
N LEU A 61 -16.85 -16.13 -2.57
CA LEU A 61 -16.87 -14.93 -1.73
C LEU A 61 -17.92 -13.96 -2.27
N VAL A 62 -18.88 -13.60 -1.41
CA VAL A 62 -19.94 -12.66 -1.76
C VAL A 62 -19.49 -11.24 -1.40
N PHE A 63 -19.47 -10.35 -2.39
CA PHE A 63 -19.13 -8.94 -2.21
C PHE A 63 -20.32 -8.11 -1.71
N GLU A 64 -20.79 -8.41 -0.49
CA GLU A 64 -21.97 -7.77 0.11
C GLU A 64 -21.65 -6.59 1.04
N HIS A 65 -20.37 -6.29 1.27
CA HIS A 65 -19.96 -5.21 2.15
C HIS A 65 -19.66 -3.93 1.39
N ARG A 66 -20.22 -2.81 1.90
CA ARG A 66 -20.03 -1.46 1.36
C ARG A 66 -20.33 -1.40 -0.14
N THR A 67 -21.48 -1.92 -0.54
CA THR A 67 -21.94 -2.03 -1.94
C THR A 67 -22.07 -0.69 -2.65
N GLU A 68 -22.17 0.40 -1.91
CA GLU A 68 -22.24 1.77 -2.44
C GLU A 68 -20.86 2.35 -2.80
N GLN A 69 -19.76 1.64 -2.53
CA GLN A 69 -18.43 2.11 -2.86
C GLN A 69 -18.21 2.14 -4.37
N THR A 70 -17.50 3.16 -4.85
CA THR A 70 -16.97 3.17 -6.22
C THR A 70 -15.65 2.40 -6.23
N LEU A 71 -15.58 1.35 -7.05
CA LEU A 71 -14.33 0.61 -7.24
C LEU A 71 -13.33 1.50 -8.00
N THR A 72 -12.12 1.59 -7.48
CA THR A 72 -11.03 2.29 -8.15
C THR A 72 -10.51 1.45 -9.31
N PRO A 73 -9.82 2.04 -10.31
CA PRO A 73 -9.16 1.28 -11.36
C PRO A 73 -8.21 0.21 -10.80
N GLN A 74 -7.58 0.46 -9.65
CA GLN A 74 -6.70 -0.47 -8.96
C GLN A 74 -7.45 -1.69 -8.41
N VAL A 75 -8.65 -1.48 -7.87
CA VAL A 75 -9.51 -2.59 -7.44
C VAL A 75 -9.98 -3.40 -8.65
N GLU A 76 -10.37 -2.74 -9.74
CA GLU A 76 -10.76 -3.44 -10.97
C GLU A 76 -9.62 -4.25 -11.58
N GLU A 77 -8.40 -3.71 -11.57
CA GLU A 77 -7.19 -4.41 -11.98
C GLU A 77 -6.95 -5.64 -11.10
N PHE A 78 -6.98 -5.49 -9.77
CA PHE A 78 -6.84 -6.61 -8.84
C PHE A 78 -7.89 -7.71 -9.05
N HIS A 79 -9.15 -7.35 -9.32
CA HIS A 79 -10.22 -8.31 -9.62
C HIS A 79 -9.99 -9.06 -10.93
N THR A 80 -9.16 -8.53 -11.82
CA THR A 80 -8.86 -9.11 -13.13
C THR A 80 -7.56 -9.92 -13.11
N THR A 81 -6.54 -9.45 -12.38
CA THR A 81 -5.18 -10.02 -12.40
C THR A 81 -4.85 -10.83 -11.15
N GLY A 82 -5.50 -10.54 -10.02
CA GLY A 82 -5.13 -11.07 -8.71
C GLY A 82 -3.83 -10.49 -8.13
N VAL A 83 -3.25 -9.50 -8.81
CA VAL A 83 -1.99 -8.83 -8.43
C VAL A 83 -2.32 -7.47 -7.85
N ASN A 84 -1.82 -7.17 -6.66
CA ASN A 84 -2.04 -5.91 -5.97
C ASN A 84 -1.23 -4.78 -6.64
N PRO A 85 -1.87 -3.82 -7.34
CA PRO A 85 -1.16 -2.76 -8.04
C PRO A 85 -0.46 -1.76 -7.10
N TYR A 86 -0.75 -1.82 -5.80
CA TYR A 86 -0.09 -0.98 -4.78
C TYR A 86 1.21 -1.58 -4.21
N SER A 87 1.63 -2.76 -4.66
CA SER A 87 2.87 -3.37 -4.18
C SER A 87 4.07 -2.47 -4.48
N GLY A 88 4.73 -1.97 -3.41
CA GLY A 88 5.87 -1.06 -3.52
C GLY A 88 5.53 0.42 -3.73
N ASP A 89 4.25 0.80 -3.82
CA ASP A 89 3.82 2.20 -3.90
C ASP A 89 3.91 2.87 -2.51
N ALA A 90 4.75 3.89 -2.37
CA ALA A 90 5.05 4.53 -1.08
C ALA A 90 3.84 5.23 -0.45
N ASP A 91 3.00 5.88 -1.25
CA ASP A 91 1.83 6.62 -0.76
C ASP A 91 0.73 5.65 -0.30
N ALA A 92 0.54 4.57 -1.08
CA ALA A 92 -0.37 3.48 -0.74
C ALA A 92 0.08 2.75 0.53
N ILE A 93 1.37 2.48 0.68
CA ILE A 93 1.96 1.86 1.88
C ILE A 93 1.75 2.77 3.10
N GLU A 94 1.97 4.09 2.98
CA GLU A 94 1.73 5.02 4.09
C GLU A 94 0.25 5.03 4.50
N ALA A 95 -0.66 5.11 3.53
CA ALA A 95 -2.10 5.05 3.77
C ALA A 95 -2.51 3.71 4.41
N GLY A 96 -2.02 2.60 3.87
CA GLY A 96 -2.21 1.25 4.39
C GLY A 96 -1.73 1.09 5.82
N GLY A 97 -0.57 1.65 6.17
CA GLY A 97 -0.03 1.63 7.53
C GLY A 97 -0.90 2.37 8.54
N LYS A 98 -1.53 3.49 8.14
CA LYS A 98 -2.51 4.20 8.98
C LYS A 98 -3.74 3.33 9.25
N SER A 99 -4.25 2.66 8.22
CA SER A 99 -5.39 1.74 8.35
C SER A 99 -5.04 0.48 9.16
N TYR A 100 -3.87 -0.11 8.94
CA TYR A 100 -3.36 -1.25 9.71
C TYR A 100 -3.27 -0.92 11.21
N LYS A 101 -2.72 0.25 11.57
CA LYS A 101 -2.65 0.71 12.96
C LYS A 101 -4.03 0.78 13.63
N LYS A 102 -5.06 1.19 12.87
CA LYS A 102 -6.42 1.34 13.38
C LYS A 102 -7.17 0.01 13.48
N LEU A 103 -6.97 -0.89 12.52
CA LEU A 103 -7.83 -2.06 12.31
C LEU A 103 -7.18 -3.40 12.68
N CYS A 104 -5.86 -3.53 12.51
CA CYS A 104 -5.17 -4.82 12.52
C CYS A 104 -4.14 -4.94 13.66
N GLN A 105 -3.47 -3.84 14.00
CA GLN A 105 -2.33 -3.82 14.93
C GLN A 105 -2.67 -4.35 16.33
N SER A 106 -3.89 -4.16 16.82
CA SER A 106 -4.30 -4.66 18.14
C SER A 106 -4.19 -6.17 18.27
N CYS A 107 -4.32 -6.90 17.15
CA CYS A 107 -4.26 -8.36 17.11
C CYS A 107 -2.94 -8.90 16.56
N HIS A 108 -2.38 -8.23 15.54
CA HIS A 108 -1.19 -8.67 14.80
C HIS A 108 0.11 -7.97 15.20
N LEU A 109 0.06 -7.04 16.16
CA LEU A 109 1.18 -6.20 16.61
C LEU A 109 1.68 -5.22 15.53
N LYS A 110 2.55 -4.28 15.93
CA LYS A 110 3.02 -3.19 15.06
C LYS A 110 3.93 -3.68 13.93
N ASP A 111 4.74 -4.67 14.23
CA ASP A 111 5.71 -5.32 13.35
C ASP A 111 5.14 -6.54 12.63
N GLY A 112 3.86 -6.88 12.85
CA GLY A 112 3.23 -8.04 12.26
C GLY A 112 3.60 -9.37 12.94
N ALA A 113 4.28 -9.37 14.09
CA ALA A 113 4.74 -10.62 14.73
C ALA A 113 3.61 -11.48 15.31
N GLY A 114 2.38 -10.95 15.39
CA GLY A 114 1.23 -11.69 15.92
C GLY A 114 1.16 -11.75 17.44
N ARG A 115 -0.07 -11.82 17.97
CA ARG A 115 -0.36 -12.08 19.39
C ARG A 115 -1.73 -12.72 19.54
N ILE A 116 -2.78 -11.95 19.26
CA ILE A 116 -4.16 -12.45 19.29
C ILE A 116 -4.46 -13.11 17.94
N GLY A 117 -4.09 -12.43 16.86
CA GLY A 117 -4.03 -13.00 15.53
C GLY A 117 -2.64 -13.59 15.26
N PRO A 118 -2.52 -14.41 14.20
CA PRO A 118 -1.25 -15.01 13.80
C PRO A 118 -0.21 -13.96 13.38
N SER A 119 1.03 -14.41 13.24
CA SER A 119 2.08 -13.64 12.59
C SER A 119 1.73 -13.37 11.13
N LEU A 120 2.08 -12.19 10.64
CA LEU A 120 1.91 -11.74 9.26
C LEU A 120 3.26 -11.51 8.56
N ASN A 121 4.37 -11.57 9.30
CA ASN A 121 5.72 -11.24 8.82
C ASN A 121 6.61 -12.45 8.54
N ASP A 122 6.07 -13.67 8.71
CA ASP A 122 6.74 -14.93 8.40
C ASP A 122 6.03 -15.68 7.26
N ASN A 123 6.57 -16.86 6.92
CA ASN A 123 6.05 -17.74 5.87
C ASN A 123 5.17 -18.87 6.42
N ASN A 124 4.69 -18.77 7.67
CA ASN A 124 3.81 -19.75 8.28
C ASN A 124 2.34 -19.37 8.08
N TRP A 125 1.75 -19.90 7.01
CA TRP A 125 0.37 -19.62 6.64
C TRP A 125 -0.61 -20.57 7.33
N GLU A 126 -1.46 -20.06 8.21
CA GLU A 126 -2.47 -20.87 8.92
C GLU A 126 -3.67 -21.27 8.04
N ARG A 127 -3.83 -20.60 6.89
CA ARG A 127 -4.91 -20.86 5.94
C ARG A 127 -4.37 -21.07 4.55
N ASP A 128 -4.99 -22.00 3.85
CA ASP A 128 -4.76 -22.23 2.44
C ASP A 128 -4.97 -20.93 1.65
N ARG A 129 -4.19 -20.76 0.58
CA ARG A 129 -4.21 -19.61 -0.33
C ARG A 129 -3.76 -18.28 0.27
N THR A 130 -3.62 -18.11 1.59
CA THR A 130 -3.17 -16.84 2.20
C THR A 130 -1.72 -16.49 1.87
N HIS A 131 -0.94 -17.43 1.33
CA HIS A 131 0.35 -17.15 0.70
C HIS A 131 0.26 -16.28 -0.55
N THR A 132 -0.92 -16.25 -1.20
CA THR A 132 -1.22 -15.39 -2.36
C THR A 132 -1.84 -14.06 -1.96
N GLU A 133 -1.71 -13.04 -2.81
CA GLU A 133 -2.38 -11.74 -2.59
C GLU A 133 -3.90 -11.88 -2.63
N VAL A 134 -4.44 -12.72 -3.53
CA VAL A 134 -5.88 -13.04 -3.58
C VAL A 134 -6.36 -13.62 -2.26
N GLY A 135 -5.67 -14.63 -1.70
CA GLY A 135 -6.07 -15.21 -0.42
C GLY A 135 -5.95 -14.24 0.76
N ARG A 136 -4.96 -13.35 0.76
CA ARG A 136 -4.88 -12.26 1.75
C ARG A 136 -6.05 -11.30 1.63
N PHE A 137 -6.45 -10.93 0.42
CA PHE A 137 -7.63 -10.10 0.20
C PHE A 137 -8.90 -10.80 0.69
N GLU A 138 -9.09 -12.08 0.36
CA GLU A 138 -10.26 -12.88 0.75
C GLU A 138 -10.45 -12.92 2.27
N ILE A 139 -9.38 -13.23 3.02
CA ILE A 139 -9.46 -13.31 4.50
C ILE A 139 -9.63 -11.92 5.13
N ILE A 140 -9.08 -10.85 4.56
CA ILE A 140 -9.27 -9.49 5.08
C ILE A 140 -10.70 -9.02 4.79
N TYR A 141 -11.20 -9.22 3.57
CA TYR A 141 -12.53 -8.79 3.16
C TYR A 141 -13.62 -9.58 3.88
N GLY A 142 -13.61 -10.91 3.73
CA GLY A 142 -14.64 -11.84 4.22
C GLY A 142 -14.44 -12.33 5.65
N GLY A 143 -13.25 -12.12 6.22
CA GLY A 143 -12.92 -12.59 7.56
C GLY A 143 -12.31 -14.00 7.59
N GLY A 144 -11.81 -14.37 8.76
CA GLY A 144 -11.27 -15.69 9.07
C GLY A 144 -12.00 -16.33 10.23
N ALA A 145 -11.36 -17.28 10.93
CA ALA A 145 -11.96 -17.92 12.10
C ALA A 145 -11.78 -17.07 13.37
N GLY A 146 -12.66 -17.35 14.34
CA GLY A 146 -12.55 -16.77 15.67
C GLY A 146 -12.72 -15.26 15.66
N ALA A 147 -11.70 -14.54 16.12
CA ALA A 147 -11.73 -13.08 16.27
C ALA A 147 -11.37 -12.31 14.98
N MET A 148 -10.96 -12.99 13.91
CA MET A 148 -10.64 -12.34 12.62
C MET A 148 -11.93 -12.02 11.87
N GLN A 149 -12.53 -10.87 12.15
CA GLN A 149 -13.79 -10.42 11.55
C GLN A 149 -13.62 -10.01 10.08
N ALA A 150 -14.74 -9.96 9.34
CA ALA A 150 -14.79 -9.36 8.00
C ALA A 150 -14.49 -7.85 8.08
N PHE A 151 -13.37 -7.40 7.50
CA PHE A 151 -13.01 -5.99 7.45
C PHE A 151 -13.60 -5.27 6.24
N GLY A 152 -14.17 -5.97 5.26
CA GLY A 152 -14.96 -5.34 4.19
C GLY A 152 -16.11 -4.49 4.72
N GLN A 153 -16.61 -4.77 5.94
CA GLN A 153 -17.63 -3.94 6.60
C GLN A 153 -17.12 -2.56 7.07
N ARG A 154 -15.80 -2.38 7.15
CA ARG A 154 -15.14 -1.23 7.79
C ARG A 154 -14.13 -0.49 6.91
N ALA A 155 -13.67 -1.13 5.84
CA ALA A 155 -12.73 -0.59 4.88
C ALA A 155 -13.26 -0.86 3.46
N ASP A 156 -13.10 0.13 2.58
CA ASP A 156 -13.33 -0.08 1.15
C ASP A 156 -12.28 -1.05 0.59
N GLN A 157 -12.57 -1.69 -0.54
CA GLN A 157 -11.64 -2.66 -1.15
C GLN A 157 -10.29 -2.03 -1.49
N ASP A 158 -10.31 -0.75 -1.88
CA ASP A 158 -9.12 0.05 -2.15
C ASP A 158 -8.24 0.22 -0.89
N ASP A 159 -8.84 0.46 0.27
CA ASP A 159 -8.13 0.53 1.55
C ASP A 159 -7.57 -0.84 1.95
N ILE A 160 -8.27 -1.94 1.64
CA ILE A 160 -7.79 -3.29 1.90
C ILE A 160 -6.52 -3.57 1.07
N LEU A 161 -6.50 -3.21 -0.21
CA LEU A 161 -5.32 -3.37 -1.07
C LEU A 161 -4.12 -2.54 -0.56
N LYS A 162 -4.36 -1.33 -0.06
CA LYS A 162 -3.32 -0.51 0.60
C LYS A 162 -2.82 -1.14 1.90
N ILE A 163 -3.72 -1.69 2.73
CA ILE A 163 -3.33 -2.45 3.92
C ILE A 163 -2.44 -3.64 3.55
N MET A 164 -2.79 -4.38 2.49
CA MET A 164 -1.98 -5.49 2.00
C MET A 164 -0.58 -5.03 1.57
N ALA A 165 -0.49 -3.93 0.80
CA ALA A 165 0.79 -3.35 0.40
C ALA A 165 1.67 -2.97 1.62
N PHE A 166 1.06 -2.46 2.70
CA PHE A 166 1.76 -2.22 3.95
C PHE A 166 2.23 -3.53 4.61
N ILE A 167 1.36 -4.56 4.68
CA ILE A 167 1.72 -5.88 5.23
C ILE A 167 2.92 -6.47 4.50
N ASP A 168 3.00 -6.33 3.18
CA ASP A 168 4.13 -6.82 2.38
C ASP A 168 5.47 -6.16 2.78
N THR A 169 5.45 -4.95 3.36
CA THR A 169 6.66 -4.30 3.91
C THR A 169 7.14 -4.90 5.23
N LEU A 170 6.26 -5.59 5.96
CA LEU A 170 6.60 -6.25 7.22
C LEU A 170 7.26 -7.61 7.00
N ARG A 171 7.04 -8.21 5.83
CA ARG A 171 7.51 -9.55 5.48
C ARG A 171 9.00 -9.49 5.10
N LEU A 172 9.81 -10.28 5.81
CA LEU A 172 11.27 -10.23 5.72
C LEU A 172 11.85 -11.01 4.52
N GLU A 173 11.07 -11.90 3.92
CA GLU A 173 11.44 -12.72 2.77
C GLU A 173 10.30 -12.65 1.76
N LYS A 174 10.60 -12.25 0.52
CA LYS A 174 9.68 -12.26 -0.61
C LYS A 174 9.88 -13.52 -1.45
#